data_AF-A0A948FNL8-F1
#
_entry.id   AF-A0A948FNL8-F1
#
_cell.length_a   1.000
_cell.length_b   1.000
_cell.length_c   1.000
_cell.angle_alpha   90.00
_cell.angle_beta   90.00
_cell.angle_gamma   90.00
#
_symmetry.space_group_name_H-M   'P 1'
#
loop_
_entity.id
_entity.type
_entity.pdbx_description
1 polymer ?
#
loop_
_entity_poly.entity_id
_entity_poly.type
_entity_poly.pdbx_seq_one_letter_code
_entity_poly.pdbx_strand_id
1 'polypeptide(L)'
;MNNIVKSVVFLLVVTFLLVPAKGFAQTRGELTARIERAQEYLGDIMEAPDTSIPQSIMENCHGIIILRQYKAGFIFGVKGGQG
;
A
#
# COMPACT_ATOMS: atom_id res chain seq x y z
N MET A 1 30.34 33.56 12.85
CA MET A 1 29.44 32.43 13.20
C MET A 1 30.13 31.59 14.26
N ASN A 2 29.64 31.66 15.52
CA ASN A 2 30.26 31.00 16.67
C ASN A 2 30.45 29.49 16.44
N ASN A 3 31.57 28.94 16.89
CA ASN A 3 31.88 27.51 16.75
C ASN A 3 30.79 26.60 17.34
N ILE A 4 30.12 27.07 18.39
CA ILE A 4 28.95 26.41 19.01
C ILE A 4 27.80 26.24 18.02
N VAL A 5 27.48 27.28 17.23
CA VAL A 5 26.38 27.23 16.25
C VAL A 5 26.70 26.26 15.12
N LYS A 6 27.97 26.19 14.69
CA LYS A 6 28.43 25.23 13.68
C LYS A 6 28.30 23.78 14.16
N SER A 7 28.68 23.50 15.41
CA SER A 7 28.54 22.17 16.01
C SER A 7 27.08 21.74 16.17
N VAL A 8 26.19 22.65 16.57
CA VAL A 8 24.76 22.36 16.69
C VAL A 8 24.13 22.06 15.33
N VAL A 9 24.44 22.86 14.30
CA VAL A 9 23.95 22.64 12.94
C VAL A 9 24.48 21.31 12.39
N PHE A 10 25.75 21.00 12.62
CA PHE A 10 26.35 19.73 12.18
C PHE A 10 25.66 18.53 12.85
N LEU A 11 25.39 18.60 14.16
CA LEU A 11 24.69 17.55 14.89
C LEU A 11 23.29 17.31 14.32
N LEU A 12 22.54 18.39 14.04
CA LEU A 12 21.18 18.32 13.49
C LEU A 12 21.14 17.66 12.11
N VAL A 13 22.09 17.99 11.24
CA VAL A 13 22.24 17.37 9.92
C VAL A 13 22.57 15.88 10.04
N VAL A 14 23.48 15.51 10.94
CA VAL A 14 23.85 14.10 11.17
C VAL A 14 22.66 13.30 11.70
N THR A 15 21.87 13.86 12.62
CA THR A 15 20.65 13.21 13.13
C THR A 15 19.59 13.00 12.04
N PHE A 16 19.42 13.96 11.12
CA PHE A 16 18.48 13.84 10.01
C PHE A 16 18.92 12.78 8.98
N LEU A 17 20.23 12.65 8.74
CA LEU A 17 20.79 11.65 7.83
C LEU A 17 20.79 10.22 8.40
N LEU A 18 20.66 10.07 9.72
CA LEU A 18 20.60 8.77 10.38
C LEU A 18 19.18 8.17 10.44
N VAL A 19 18.17 8.86 9.92
CA VAL A 19 16.80 8.31 9.82
C VAL A 19 16.85 7.15 8.81
N PRO A 20 16.64 5.89 9.25
CA PRO A 20 16.71 4.78 8.34
C PRO A 20 15.54 4.85 7.36
N ALA A 21 15.82 4.82 6.06
CA ALA A 21 14.84 4.76 4.97
C ALA A 21 14.03 3.44 4.90
N LYS A 22 13.88 2.75 6.04
CA LYS A 22 13.19 1.47 6.17
C LYS A 22 11.67 1.56 5.95
N GLY A 23 11.12 2.77 5.87
CA GLY A 23 9.68 2.98 5.65
C GLY A 23 9.16 2.60 4.25
N PHE A 24 10.04 2.29 3.29
CA PHE A 24 9.65 2.01 1.90
C PHE A 24 9.85 0.56 1.46
N ALA A 25 10.51 -0.27 2.27
CA ALA A 25 10.78 -1.66 1.91
C ALA A 25 9.65 -2.57 2.41
N GLN A 26 8.85 -3.10 1.49
CA GLN A 26 7.85 -4.09 1.86
C GLN A 26 8.53 -5.37 2.35
N THR A 27 8.03 -5.90 3.47
CA THR A 27 8.52 -7.17 4.01
C THR A 27 7.87 -8.34 3.28
N ARG A 28 8.52 -9.51 3.27
CA ARG A 28 7.92 -10.73 2.71
C ARG A 28 6.56 -11.04 3.33
N GLY A 29 6.41 -10.82 4.64
CA GLY A 29 5.14 -11.02 5.34
C GLY A 29 4.03 -10.10 4.84
N GLU A 30 4.35 -8.84 4.55
CA GLU A 30 3.38 -7.91 3.95
C GLU A 30 2.95 -8.33 2.54
N LEU A 31 3.87 -8.85 1.72
CA LEU A 31 3.55 -9.39 0.40
C LEU A 31 2.64 -10.62 0.50
N THR A 32 2.96 -11.57 1.39
CA THR A 32 2.13 -12.75 1.64
C THR A 32 0.73 -12.33 2.09
N ALA A 33 0.64 -11.42 3.06
CA ALA A 33 -0.63 -10.91 3.56
C ALA A 33 -1.45 -10.19 2.47
N ARG A 34 -0.82 -9.61 1.45
CA ARG A 34 -1.53 -9.04 0.29
C ARG A 34 -2.17 -10.11 -0.58
N ILE A 35 -1.45 -11.22 -0.83
CA ILE A 35 -1.95 -12.35 -1.62
C ILE A 35 -3.11 -13.03 -0.87
N GLU A 36 -2.95 -13.29 0.43
CA GLU A 36 -4.00 -13.90 1.26
C GLU A 36 -5.28 -13.06 1.25
N ARG A 37 -5.15 -11.73 1.42
CA ARG A 37 -6.29 -10.82 1.31
C ARG A 37 -6.93 -10.81 -0.08
N ALA A 38 -6.15 -10.91 -1.15
CA ALA A 38 -6.68 -10.96 -2.51
C ALA A 38 -7.49 -12.24 -2.73
N GLN A 39 -7.02 -13.37 -2.19
CA GLN A 39 -7.74 -14.64 -2.22
C GLN A 39 -9.05 -14.57 -1.43
N GLU A 40 -9.02 -14.00 -0.22
CA GLU A 40 -10.19 -13.79 0.62
C GLU A 40 -11.26 -12.96 -0.12
N TYR A 41 -10.88 -11.78 -0.64
CA TYR A 41 -11.83 -10.94 -1.38
C TYR A 41 -12.38 -11.58 -2.65
N LEU A 42 -11.54 -12.33 -3.37
CA LEU A 42 -12.03 -13.05 -4.54
C LEU A 42 -13.02 -14.14 -4.13
N GLY A 43 -12.76 -14.86 -3.04
CA GLY A 43 -13.69 -15.84 -2.47
C GLY A 43 -15.04 -15.20 -2.13
N ASP A 44 -15.03 -14.09 -1.38
CA ASP A 44 -16.24 -13.37 -0.98
C ASP A 44 -17.07 -12.91 -2.21
N ILE A 45 -16.41 -12.40 -3.25
CA ILE A 45 -17.07 -11.95 -4.49
C ILE A 45 -17.71 -13.13 -5.23
N MET A 46 -17.05 -14.29 -5.24
CA MET A 46 -17.49 -15.48 -5.97
C MET A 46 -18.56 -16.28 -5.21
N GLU A 47 -18.69 -16.11 -3.89
CA GLU A 47 -19.72 -16.77 -3.08
C GLU A 47 -21.13 -16.24 -3.40
N ALA A 48 -21.26 -14.94 -3.64
CA ALA A 48 -22.53 -14.32 -3.98
C ALA A 48 -22.77 -14.30 -5.51
N PRO A 49 -23.85 -14.93 -6.02
CA PRO A 49 -24.05 -15.12 -7.47
C PRO A 49 -24.26 -13.80 -8.23
N ASP A 50 -24.77 -12.76 -7.58
CA ASP A 50 -24.99 -11.43 -8.14
C ASP A 50 -23.70 -10.62 -8.32
N THR A 51 -22.64 -10.94 -7.57
CA THR A 51 -21.31 -10.33 -7.71
C THR A 51 -20.28 -11.25 -8.35
N SER A 52 -20.59 -12.54 -8.48
CA SER A 52 -19.68 -13.55 -9.04
C SER A 52 -19.23 -13.20 -10.46
N ILE A 53 -17.96 -13.45 -10.74
CA ILE A 53 -17.40 -13.25 -12.07
C ILE A 53 -17.83 -14.45 -12.94
N PRO A 54 -18.46 -14.21 -14.11
CA PRO A 54 -18.84 -15.30 -15.01
C PRO A 54 -17.63 -16.17 -15.38
N GLN A 55 -17.80 -17.49 -15.31
CA GLN A 55 -16.72 -18.46 -15.59
C GLN A 55 -16.11 -18.27 -16.98
N SER A 56 -16.93 -17.93 -17.98
CA SER A 56 -16.47 -17.66 -19.34
C SER A 56 -15.47 -16.49 -19.42
N ILE A 57 -15.57 -15.50 -18.54
CA ILE A 57 -14.59 -14.41 -18.45
C ILE A 57 -13.39 -14.84 -17.64
N MET A 58 -13.59 -15.58 -16.55
CA MET A 58 -12.51 -16.09 -15.69
C MET A 58 -11.53 -16.97 -16.47
N GLU A 59 -12.02 -17.87 -17.32
CA GLU A 59 -11.19 -18.78 -18.13
C GLU A 59 -10.34 -18.07 -19.19
N ASN A 60 -10.80 -16.91 -19.68
CA ASN A 60 -10.12 -16.15 -20.72
C ASN A 60 -9.33 -14.95 -20.17
N CYS A 61 -9.42 -14.67 -18.87
CA CYS A 61 -8.73 -13.53 -18.28
C CYS A 61 -7.24 -13.83 -18.05
N HIS A 62 -6.39 -12.82 -18.27
CA HIS A 62 -4.95 -12.94 -18.02
C HIS A 62 -4.57 -12.57 -16.58
N GLY A 63 -5.48 -11.95 -15.85
CA GLY A 63 -5.26 -11.49 -14.49
C GLY A 63 -6.47 -10.75 -13.94
N ILE A 64 -6.50 -10.61 -12.62
CA ILE A 64 -7.56 -9.96 -11.86
C ILE A 64 -6.95 -8.83 -11.06
N ILE A 65 -7.56 -7.66 -11.10
CA ILE A 65 -7.17 -6.52 -10.28
C ILE A 65 -8.32 -6.22 -9.31
N ILE A 66 -8.05 -6.37 -8.01
CA ILE A 66 -9.01 -6.06 -6.95
C ILE A 66 -8.69 -4.66 -6.41
N LEU A 67 -9.56 -3.70 -6.71
CA LEU A 67 -9.43 -2.31 -6.26
C LEU A 67 -10.41 -2.04 -5.13
N ARG A 68 -9.89 -1.61 -3.97
CA ARG A 68 -10.77 -1.15 -2.89
C ARG A 68 -11.25 0.27 -3.21
N GLN A 69 -12.51 0.40 -3.57
CA GLN A 69 -13.14 1.70 -3.79
C GLN A 69 -13.51 2.32 -2.44
N TYR A 70 -12.61 3.13 -1.89
CA TYR A 70 -12.95 3.99 -0.75
C TYR A 70 -13.77 5.18 -1.24
N LYS A 71 -15.08 5.16 -1.04
CA LYS A 71 -15.90 6.39 -1.08
C LYS A 71 -15.65 7.18 0.21
N ALA A 72 -14.48 7.79 0.32
CA ALA A 72 -14.25 8.87 1.28
C ALA A 72 -14.94 10.11 0.69
N GLY A 73 -16.15 10.42 1.17
CA GLY A 73 -17.02 11.44 0.59
C GLY A 73 -16.29 12.78 0.38
N PHE A 74 -16.31 13.26 -0.88
CA PHE A 74 -16.29 14.65 -1.36
C PHE A 74 -15.37 15.73 -0.76
N ILE A 75 -14.60 15.53 0.32
CA ILE A 75 -13.93 16.63 1.04
C ILE A 75 -12.40 16.50 1.09
N PHE A 76 -11.81 15.29 1.11
CA PHE A 76 -10.36 15.15 1.09
C PHE A 76 -9.92 14.04 0.14
N GLY A 77 -9.56 14.43 -1.09
CA GLY A 77 -9.06 13.56 -2.15
C GLY A 77 -7.63 13.06 -1.90
N VAL A 78 -7.44 12.23 -0.88
CA VAL A 78 -6.20 11.44 -0.72
C VAL A 78 -6.47 10.00 -1.11
N LYS A 79 -6.05 9.63 -2.33
CA LYS A 79 -6.14 8.28 -2.86
C LYS A 79 -4.89 7.50 -2.41
N GLY A 80 -4.98 6.87 -1.25
CA GLY A 80 -3.93 5.98 -0.74
C GLY A 80 -4.05 4.60 -1.37
N GLY A 81 -3.36 4.36 -2.49
CA GLY A 81 -3.12 3.02 -3.02
C GLY A 81 -1.66 2.67 -2.82
N GLN A 82 -1.36 1.54 -2.18
CA GLN A 82 -0.04 0.95 -2.28
C GLN A 82 -0.05 0.00 -3.47
N GLY A 83 0.67 0.39 -4.53
CA GLY A 83 1.13 -0.55 -5.56
C GLY A 83 2.10 -1.58 -5.00
#